data_AF-A0A427XXZ1-F1
#
_entry.id   AF-A0A427XXZ1-F1
#
_cell.length_a   1.000
_cell.length_b   1.000
_cell.length_c   1.000
_cell.angle_alpha   90.00
_cell.angle_beta   90.00
_cell.angle_gamma   90.00
#
_symmetry.space_group_name_H-M   'P 1'
#
loop_
_entity.id
_entity.type
_entity.pdbx_description
1 polymer ?
#
loop_
_entity_poly.entity_id
_entity_poly.type
_entity_poly.pdbx_seq_one_letter_code
_entity_poly.pdbx_strand_id
1 'polypeptide(L)'
;MADATYERAIARWRRAGHVAIRSINDYEIAVFPLKFVATGGDNSWRYVLSVVEQLVETVPEHPGMIFTNGATPEAVDLDGPPHEGVFLYKQLNVDKDPDFARGPEYFSRFKEPSLMADQSTRSGSSRVTGRPEQSSFKLRLAARDGACLVSECSVDLCVAAHIVPQSRPDVYEQVLGEPYPNLYDTSAGLLLDNTLHRMFDTLDWSLYLKGDTFYVHYFCPKSAIHFAYHGKAIPPERFSRFEDPPDPRLVAWHYNQAVKARIRGFSAGMDMKRIAPNSRLRLDDGSNQGGSTWNPLRPPNCQRTSWRSSPGTSLSSVLMPAKAIAEAYSKLGMVWLITIPFQPSLRLTDFEVVAALQLRTLAGEREAHCTNCGEANFVGHPEVCLQRKSWRVARHEGTERIIGQAHASNRGTRVRRDPLGHQTSRRIDIQVITLLGPQLTGLANAYYDLTVVSPASKADRSTSHPEHDDNPSRLVNKSLDSVADHKIRHRPRSKLPFHPVVFSHGGMLNGSTIKVFASWKQIMARGSFSLMLIVSEGP
;
A
#
# COMPACT_ATOMS: atom_id res chain seq x y z
N MET A 1 -26.52 -7.34 -6.50
CA MET A 1 -25.41 -7.61 -5.57
C MET A 1 -25.64 -6.73 -4.36
N ALA A 2 -25.46 -7.26 -3.15
CA ALA A 2 -25.81 -6.57 -1.92
C ALA A 2 -24.78 -5.47 -1.62
N ASP A 3 -25.25 -4.27 -1.27
CA ASP A 3 -24.41 -3.21 -0.75
C ASP A 3 -23.62 -3.71 0.47
N ALA A 4 -22.36 -3.32 0.61
CA ALA A 4 -21.60 -3.68 1.79
C ALA A 4 -22.24 -3.03 3.03
N THR A 5 -22.36 -3.83 4.08
CA THR A 5 -22.92 -3.43 5.36
C THR A 5 -21.80 -3.28 6.39
N TYR A 6 -21.98 -2.34 7.30
CA TYR A 6 -21.01 -1.96 8.31
C TYR A 6 -21.64 -2.00 9.69
N GLU A 7 -20.82 -2.29 10.70
CA GLU A 7 -21.27 -2.17 12.09
C GLU A 7 -21.58 -0.70 12.40
N ARG A 8 -22.83 -0.44 12.82
CA ARG A 8 -23.33 0.90 13.15
C ARG A 8 -22.99 1.29 14.58
N ALA A 9 -22.88 2.59 14.84
CA ALA A 9 -22.62 3.14 16.17
C ALA A 9 -23.64 2.65 17.21
N ILE A 10 -24.92 2.52 16.82
CA ILE A 10 -25.96 1.99 17.71
C ILE A 10 -25.65 0.60 18.26
N ALA A 11 -24.89 -0.23 17.55
CA ALA A 11 -24.48 -1.53 18.04
C ALA A 11 -23.55 -1.46 19.26
N ARG A 12 -22.78 -0.37 19.41
CA ARG A 12 -21.81 -0.17 20.52
C ARG A 12 -22.34 0.73 21.63
N TRP A 13 -23.27 1.63 21.32
CA TRP A 13 -23.83 2.62 22.25
C TRP A 13 -25.22 2.24 22.82
N ARG A 14 -25.64 0.97 22.69
CA ARG A 14 -27.01 0.43 22.91
C ARG A 14 -27.78 0.84 24.18
N ARG A 15 -27.13 1.31 25.24
CA ARG A 15 -27.77 1.51 26.57
C ARG A 15 -28.36 2.91 26.80
N ALA A 16 -28.53 3.71 25.76
CA ALA A 16 -28.83 5.14 25.92
C ALA A 16 -30.05 5.65 25.16
N GLY A 17 -30.89 4.77 24.59
CA GLY A 17 -31.92 5.20 23.65
C GLY A 17 -31.32 5.71 22.33
N HIS A 18 -32.18 6.01 21.36
CA HIS A 18 -31.74 6.42 20.03
C HIS A 18 -32.73 7.33 19.31
N VAL A 19 -32.20 8.07 18.34
CA VAL A 19 -32.96 8.81 17.33
C VAL A 19 -32.90 8.03 16.03
N ALA A 20 -34.04 7.65 15.48
CA ALA A 20 -34.13 7.11 14.13
C ALA A 20 -34.67 8.19 13.19
N ILE A 21 -33.92 8.48 12.12
CA ILE A 21 -34.36 9.39 11.06
C ILE A 21 -34.82 8.55 9.88
N ARG A 22 -36.06 8.76 9.45
CA ARG A 22 -36.67 8.09 8.31
C ARG A 22 -37.11 9.08 7.25
N SER A 23 -37.25 8.63 6.02
CA SER A 23 -37.87 9.39 4.96
C SER A 23 -39.40 9.40 5.09
N ILE A 24 -40.09 10.12 4.21
CA ILE A 24 -41.55 10.24 4.19
C ILE A 24 -42.20 8.86 3.94
N ASN A 25 -41.56 8.02 3.11
CA ASN A 25 -42.03 6.65 2.84
C ASN A 25 -41.37 5.59 3.75
N ASP A 26 -40.97 5.98 4.97
CA ASP A 26 -40.48 5.10 6.02
C ASP A 26 -39.13 4.40 5.75
N TYR A 27 -38.34 4.89 4.79
CA TYR A 27 -36.97 4.41 4.60
C TYR A 27 -36.04 4.94 5.69
N GLU A 28 -35.30 4.05 6.36
CA GLU A 28 -34.34 4.46 7.39
C GLU A 28 -33.12 5.13 6.77
N ILE A 29 -32.89 6.41 7.11
CA ILE A 29 -31.75 7.20 6.64
C ILE A 29 -30.58 7.07 7.61
N ALA A 30 -30.85 7.20 8.91
CA ALA A 30 -29.83 7.28 9.94
C ALA A 30 -30.36 6.84 11.31
N VAL A 31 -29.48 6.30 12.15
CA VAL A 31 -29.78 6.04 13.57
C VAL A 31 -28.64 6.57 14.42
N PHE A 32 -28.98 7.44 15.36
CA PHE A 32 -28.06 8.10 16.28
C PHE A 32 -28.28 7.59 17.70
N PRO A 33 -27.26 7.03 18.36
CA PRO A 33 -27.34 6.76 19.80
C PRO A 33 -27.37 8.08 20.57
N LEU A 34 -28.33 8.29 21.47
CA LEU A 34 -28.45 9.58 22.16
C LEU A 34 -27.22 9.92 22.98
N LYS A 35 -26.63 8.94 23.68
CA LYS A 35 -25.40 9.17 24.44
C LYS A 35 -24.23 9.58 23.55
N PHE A 36 -24.12 9.03 22.34
CA PHE A 36 -23.10 9.45 21.38
C PHE A 36 -23.28 10.92 20.96
N VAL A 37 -24.52 11.40 20.78
CA VAL A 37 -24.75 12.81 20.46
C VAL A 37 -24.51 13.69 21.69
N ALA A 38 -25.06 13.30 22.83
CA ALA A 38 -24.99 14.06 24.08
C ALA A 38 -23.56 14.27 24.58
N THR A 39 -22.67 13.31 24.37
CA THR A 39 -21.26 13.41 24.78
C THR A 39 -20.31 13.80 23.65
N GLY A 40 -20.81 14.07 22.44
CA GLY A 40 -19.97 14.32 21.26
C GLY A 40 -19.36 15.72 21.18
N GLY A 41 -19.85 16.68 21.96
CA GLY A 41 -19.50 18.10 21.86
C GLY A 41 -20.57 18.95 21.16
N ASP A 42 -21.52 18.32 20.48
CA ASP A 42 -22.70 18.97 19.92
C ASP A 42 -23.99 18.19 20.17
N ASN A 43 -24.70 18.56 21.24
CA ASN A 43 -25.96 17.95 21.62
C ASN A 43 -27.16 18.73 21.05
N SER A 44 -27.19 18.93 19.73
CA SER A 44 -28.25 19.69 19.05
C SER A 44 -28.89 18.93 17.89
N TRP A 45 -30.14 19.24 17.59
CA TRP A 45 -30.80 18.78 16.36
C TRP A 45 -30.13 19.32 15.10
N ARG A 46 -29.49 20.50 15.17
CA ARG A 46 -28.67 21.05 14.07
C ARG A 46 -27.53 20.12 13.69
N TYR A 47 -26.82 19.54 14.67
CA TYR A 47 -25.82 18.53 14.40
C TYR A 47 -26.42 17.28 13.73
N VAL A 48 -27.54 16.78 14.25
CA VAL A 48 -28.24 15.61 13.65
C VAL A 48 -28.61 15.88 12.20
N LEU A 49 -29.23 17.04 11.91
CA LEU A 49 -29.57 17.47 10.55
C LEU A 49 -28.33 17.54 9.65
N SER A 50 -27.24 18.15 10.11
CA SER A 50 -26.00 18.26 9.34
C SER A 50 -25.39 16.90 8.97
N VAL A 51 -25.58 15.89 9.81
CA VAL A 51 -25.16 14.52 9.50
C VAL A 51 -26.15 13.86 8.53
N VAL A 52 -27.45 14.09 8.67
CA VAL A 52 -28.46 13.56 7.73
C VAL A 52 -28.21 14.09 6.32
N GLU A 53 -27.95 15.39 6.16
CA GLU A 53 -27.63 16.01 4.86
C GLU A 53 -26.35 15.46 4.23
N GLN A 54 -25.42 14.94 5.03
CA GLN A 54 -24.23 14.24 4.55
C GLN A 54 -24.50 12.82 4.03
N LEU A 55 -25.62 12.22 4.42
CA LEU A 55 -26.00 10.84 4.10
C LEU A 55 -26.91 10.74 2.86
N VAL A 56 -27.46 11.86 2.41
CA VAL A 56 -28.39 11.96 1.29
C VAL A 56 -27.93 12.97 0.25
N GLU A 57 -28.41 12.85 -0.99
CA GLU A 57 -28.23 13.87 -2.02
C GLU A 57 -29.16 15.06 -1.73
N THR A 58 -28.56 16.22 -1.49
CA THR A 58 -29.30 17.48 -1.26
C THR A 58 -29.65 18.12 -2.60
N VAL A 59 -30.89 18.58 -2.73
CA VAL A 59 -31.36 19.33 -3.89
C VAL A 59 -31.10 20.82 -3.61
N PRO A 60 -30.39 21.54 -4.51
CA PRO A 60 -30.20 22.98 -4.37
C PRO A 60 -31.53 23.71 -4.15
N GLU A 61 -31.55 24.74 -3.30
CA GLU A 61 -32.73 25.57 -2.98
C GLU A 61 -33.83 24.88 -2.15
N HIS A 62 -33.67 23.59 -1.84
CA HIS A 62 -34.64 22.79 -1.07
C HIS A 62 -34.01 22.31 0.25
N PRO A 63 -34.02 23.14 1.31
CA PRO A 63 -33.35 22.79 2.56
C PRO A 63 -34.00 21.56 3.21
N GLY A 64 -33.14 20.73 3.82
CA GLY A 64 -33.57 19.60 4.63
C GLY A 64 -34.17 20.04 5.96
N MET A 65 -35.24 19.38 6.40
CA MET A 65 -35.85 19.60 7.70
C MET A 65 -36.19 18.28 8.38
N ILE A 66 -36.08 18.25 9.70
CA ILE A 66 -36.48 17.12 10.54
C ILE A 66 -37.80 17.47 11.23
N PHE A 67 -38.75 16.55 11.18
CA PHE A 67 -40.07 16.67 11.78
C PHE A 67 -40.32 15.56 12.79
N THR A 68 -41.16 15.83 13.78
CA THR A 68 -41.70 14.80 14.67
C THR A 68 -42.55 13.80 13.89
N ASN A 69 -42.50 12.52 14.29
CA ASN A 69 -43.35 11.48 13.71
C ASN A 69 -44.68 11.42 14.47
N GLY A 70 -45.68 12.18 14.02
CA GLY A 70 -47.00 12.26 14.63
C GLY A 70 -48.10 12.60 13.63
N ALA A 71 -49.36 12.63 14.08
CA ALA A 71 -50.51 12.96 13.24
C ALA A 71 -50.40 14.35 12.58
N THR A 72 -49.71 15.27 13.25
CA THR A 72 -49.33 16.60 12.75
C THR A 72 -47.81 16.75 12.90
N PRO A 73 -47.02 16.48 11.85
CA PRO A 73 -45.57 16.62 11.91
C PRO A 73 -45.16 18.07 12.16
N GLU A 74 -44.37 18.30 13.21
CA GLU A 74 -43.83 19.62 13.57
C GLU A 74 -42.32 19.63 13.41
N ALA A 75 -41.77 20.74 12.92
CA ALA A 75 -40.32 20.88 12.79
C ALA A 75 -39.66 20.86 14.17
N VAL A 76 -38.56 20.10 14.31
CA VAL A 76 -37.81 20.08 15.57
C VAL A 76 -37.07 21.40 15.79
N ASP A 77 -36.93 21.82 17.04
CA ASP A 77 -36.07 22.93 17.42
C ASP A 77 -34.60 22.55 17.19
N LEU A 78 -33.96 23.16 16.19
CA LEU A 78 -32.59 22.84 15.79
C LEU A 78 -31.56 23.13 16.89
N ASP A 79 -31.84 24.07 17.80
CA ASP A 79 -30.94 24.42 18.90
C ASP A 79 -31.17 23.55 20.15
N GLY A 80 -32.31 22.86 20.21
CA GLY A 80 -32.66 21.95 21.29
C GLY A 80 -31.93 20.60 21.23
N PRO A 81 -31.84 19.88 22.36
CA PRO A 81 -31.24 18.56 22.41
C PRO A 81 -32.14 17.50 21.75
N PRO A 82 -31.55 16.54 21.01
CA PRO A 82 -32.30 15.39 20.51
C PRO A 82 -32.80 14.49 21.64
N HIS A 83 -33.96 13.89 21.43
CA HIS A 83 -34.62 12.99 22.37
C HIS A 83 -35.04 11.68 21.68
N GLU A 84 -35.29 10.65 22.47
CA GLU A 84 -35.57 9.31 21.95
C GLU A 84 -36.83 9.29 21.09
N GLY A 85 -36.75 8.66 19.92
CA GLY A 85 -37.90 8.55 19.02
C GLY A 85 -37.54 8.32 17.56
N VAL A 86 -38.60 8.26 16.75
CA VAL A 86 -38.53 8.22 15.28
C VAL A 86 -38.94 9.58 14.76
N PHE A 87 -38.18 10.11 13.79
CA PHE A 87 -38.38 11.42 13.19
C PHE A 87 -38.30 11.32 11.68
N LEU A 88 -38.95 12.26 11.00
CA LEU A 88 -39.07 12.28 9.55
C LEU A 88 -38.14 13.35 8.97
N TYR A 89 -37.38 13.01 7.93
CA TYR A 89 -36.60 13.95 7.15
C TYR A 89 -37.27 14.20 5.80
N LYS A 90 -37.43 15.48 5.44
CA LYS A 90 -37.94 15.94 4.15
C LYS A 90 -37.11 17.12 3.65
N GLN A 91 -36.85 17.17 2.34
CA GLN A 91 -36.38 18.38 1.67
C GLN A 91 -37.61 19.20 1.26
N LEU A 92 -37.67 20.47 1.67
CA LEU A 92 -38.84 21.30 1.43
C LEU A 92 -39.18 21.38 -0.07
N ASN A 93 -40.46 21.32 -0.42
CA ASN A 93 -40.95 21.35 -1.80
C ASN A 93 -40.44 20.20 -2.71
N VAL A 94 -39.90 19.12 -2.11
CA VAL A 94 -39.53 17.90 -2.82
C VAL A 94 -40.42 16.76 -2.32
N ASP A 95 -41.29 16.24 -3.19
CA ASP A 95 -42.25 15.18 -2.86
C ASP A 95 -41.76 13.77 -3.22
N LYS A 96 -40.44 13.58 -3.24
CA LYS A 96 -39.80 12.27 -3.37
C LYS A 96 -38.87 12.02 -2.18
N ASP A 97 -38.62 10.74 -1.89
CA ASP A 97 -37.58 10.39 -0.93
C ASP A 97 -36.21 10.85 -1.43
N PRO A 98 -35.32 11.22 -0.50
CA PRO A 98 -33.96 11.54 -0.87
C PRO A 98 -33.18 10.30 -1.34
N ASP A 99 -32.40 10.47 -2.40
CA ASP A 99 -31.42 9.48 -2.81
C ASP A 99 -30.25 9.45 -1.81
N PHE A 100 -29.64 8.29 -1.57
CA PHE A 100 -28.48 8.21 -0.67
C PHE A 100 -27.22 8.80 -1.29
N ALA A 101 -26.51 9.62 -0.52
CA ALA A 101 -25.23 10.17 -0.93
C ALA A 101 -24.21 9.06 -1.17
N ARG A 102 -23.45 9.18 -2.24
CA ARG A 102 -22.42 8.17 -2.61
C ARG A 102 -21.39 7.94 -1.51
N GLY A 103 -20.97 6.69 -1.28
CA GLY A 103 -19.91 6.32 -0.33
C GLY A 103 -20.32 5.20 0.64
N PRO A 104 -19.56 4.91 1.71
CA PRO A 104 -18.28 5.55 2.02
C PRO A 104 -17.22 5.19 0.98
N GLU A 105 -16.36 6.15 0.66
CA GLU A 105 -15.17 5.96 -0.16
C GLU A 105 -13.92 6.17 0.70
N TYR A 106 -12.86 5.39 0.48
CA TYR A 106 -11.63 5.55 1.25
C TYR A 106 -10.41 5.28 0.37
N PHE A 107 -9.83 4.08 0.42
CA PHE A 107 -8.64 3.75 -0.37
C PHE A 107 -8.88 3.66 -1.90
N SER A 108 -10.12 3.42 -2.31
CA SER A 108 -10.52 3.37 -3.72
C SER A 108 -11.71 4.29 -3.92
N ARG A 109 -11.71 4.98 -5.07
CA ARG A 109 -12.88 5.72 -5.52
C ARG A 109 -14.05 4.78 -5.79
N PHE A 110 -13.83 3.60 -6.37
CA PHE A 110 -14.88 2.76 -6.95
C PHE A 110 -15.21 1.50 -6.17
N LYS A 111 -14.57 1.30 -5.02
CA LYS A 111 -14.76 0.11 -4.21
C LYS A 111 -15.05 0.52 -2.78
N GLU A 112 -16.09 -0.07 -2.23
CA GLU A 112 -16.44 0.03 -0.83
C GLU A 112 -15.27 -0.40 0.09
N PRO A 113 -15.01 0.33 1.18
CA PRO A 113 -13.96 -0.01 2.14
C PRO A 113 -14.16 -1.39 2.76
N SER A 114 -13.15 -2.25 2.67
CA SER A 114 -13.10 -3.47 3.47
C SER A 114 -12.59 -3.13 4.87
N LEU A 115 -13.50 -3.07 5.85
CA LEU A 115 -13.21 -2.71 7.25
C LEU A 115 -12.63 -3.86 8.10
N MET A 116 -12.12 -4.92 7.47
CA MET A 116 -11.51 -6.06 8.18
C MET A 116 -10.20 -5.61 8.86
N ALA A 117 -10.15 -5.81 10.19
CA ALA A 117 -9.17 -5.22 11.10
C ALA A 117 -7.81 -5.94 11.18
N ASP A 118 -7.50 -6.89 10.29
CA ASP A 118 -6.44 -7.88 10.51
C ASP A 118 -5.09 -7.58 9.86
N GLN A 119 -4.95 -6.55 9.02
CA GLN A 119 -3.68 -6.28 8.34
C GLN A 119 -3.35 -4.79 8.35
N SER A 120 -2.25 -4.44 9.06
CA SER A 120 -1.39 -3.25 8.91
C SER A 120 -2.05 -1.95 8.41
N THR A 121 -1.93 -0.84 9.16
CA THR A 121 -2.23 0.55 8.73
C THR A 121 -2.07 0.73 7.21
N ARG A 122 -3.19 0.78 6.50
CA ARG A 122 -3.27 0.68 5.03
C ARG A 122 -2.97 2.02 4.35
N SER A 123 -3.05 3.11 5.10
CA SER A 123 -2.65 4.48 4.73
C SER A 123 -1.14 4.66 4.50
N GLY A 124 -0.29 3.67 4.82
CA GLY A 124 1.13 3.66 4.47
C GLY A 124 2.01 4.68 5.21
N SER A 125 1.45 5.44 6.14
CA SER A 125 2.10 6.59 6.79
C SER A 125 2.92 6.23 8.04
N SER A 126 2.85 4.96 8.49
CA SER A 126 3.67 4.43 9.60
C SER A 126 5.10 4.01 9.19
N ARG A 127 5.42 4.00 7.89
CA ARG A 127 6.73 3.53 7.39
C ARG A 127 7.71 4.70 7.26
N VAL A 128 8.58 4.90 8.26
CA VAL A 128 9.73 5.82 8.19
C VAL A 128 10.89 5.19 7.41
N THR A 129 10.61 4.56 6.27
CA THR A 129 11.64 3.87 5.47
C THR A 129 12.10 4.77 4.32
N GLY A 130 13.14 5.57 4.58
CA GLY A 130 14.04 6.10 3.56
C GLY A 130 13.53 7.21 2.63
N ARG A 131 12.28 7.69 2.78
CA ARG A 131 11.79 8.86 2.02
C ARG A 131 11.96 10.14 2.86
N PRO A 132 12.73 11.14 2.39
CA PRO A 132 12.92 12.39 3.12
C PRO A 132 11.60 13.09 3.46
N GLU A 133 10.63 13.05 2.55
CA GLU A 133 9.31 13.69 2.67
C GLU A 133 8.42 13.08 3.77
N GLN A 134 8.42 11.75 3.95
CA GLN A 134 7.65 11.09 5.01
C GLN A 134 8.30 11.30 6.38
N SER A 135 9.63 11.35 6.40
CA SER A 135 10.41 11.62 7.60
C SER A 135 10.19 13.07 8.06
N SER A 136 10.18 14.03 7.12
CA SER A 136 9.88 15.43 7.40
C SER A 136 8.42 15.66 7.74
N PHE A 137 7.48 14.93 7.13
CA PHE A 137 6.07 14.99 7.48
C PHE A 137 5.80 14.56 8.93
N LYS A 138 6.32 13.39 9.35
CA LYS A 138 6.20 12.96 10.75
C LYS A 138 6.86 13.95 11.70
N LEU A 139 8.03 14.48 11.35
CA LEU A 139 8.74 15.45 12.16
C LEU A 139 7.94 16.74 12.35
N ARG A 140 7.33 17.27 11.28
CA ARG A 140 6.50 18.49 11.37
C ARG A 140 5.20 18.25 12.13
N LEU A 141 4.55 17.10 11.95
CA LEU A 141 3.40 16.72 12.79
C LEU A 141 3.79 16.58 14.26
N ALA A 142 4.96 16.02 14.56
CA ALA A 142 5.50 15.98 15.92
C ALA A 142 5.78 17.37 16.49
N ALA A 143 6.32 18.29 15.68
CA ALA A 143 6.54 19.68 16.07
C ALA A 143 5.22 20.44 16.30
N ARG A 144 4.18 20.15 15.51
CA ARG A 144 2.85 20.74 15.65
C ARG A 144 2.09 20.21 16.85
N ASP A 145 2.04 18.88 16.98
CA ASP A 145 1.16 18.19 17.92
C ASP A 145 1.85 17.89 19.25
N GLY A 146 3.19 17.79 19.33
CA GLY A 146 3.95 17.54 20.56
C GLY A 146 3.74 16.18 21.26
N ALA A 147 2.63 15.49 20.98
CA ALA A 147 2.23 14.19 21.50
C ALA A 147 1.08 13.65 20.62
N CYS A 148 0.63 12.41 20.84
CA CYS A 148 -0.56 11.91 20.15
C CYS A 148 -1.75 12.86 20.38
N LEU A 149 -2.45 13.21 19.29
CA LEU A 149 -3.54 14.17 19.32
C LEU A 149 -4.69 13.76 20.25
N VAL A 150 -4.96 12.46 20.35
CA VAL A 150 -6.09 11.94 21.14
C VAL A 150 -5.61 11.29 22.44
N SER A 151 -4.63 10.37 22.39
CA SER A 151 -4.18 9.63 23.57
C SER A 151 -3.11 10.33 24.40
N GLU A 152 -2.54 11.44 23.90
CA GLU A 152 -1.46 12.20 24.56
C GLU A 152 -0.19 11.40 24.86
N CYS A 153 -0.04 10.21 24.28
CA CYS A 153 1.18 9.44 24.45
C CYS A 153 2.37 10.12 23.75
N SER A 154 3.58 9.74 24.16
CA SER A 154 4.83 10.25 23.58
C SER A 154 4.85 10.08 22.06
N VAL A 155 5.43 11.08 21.37
CA VAL A 155 5.68 11.10 19.92
C VAL A 155 6.38 9.84 19.41
N ASP A 156 7.22 9.22 20.25
CA ASP A 156 7.95 7.99 19.90
C ASP A 156 7.02 6.80 19.64
N LEU A 157 5.84 6.81 20.25
CA LEU A 157 4.81 5.79 20.07
C LEU A 157 3.83 6.14 18.93
N CYS A 158 3.99 7.33 18.34
CA CYS A 158 3.11 7.85 17.32
C CYS A 158 3.61 7.58 15.91
N VAL A 159 2.66 7.65 14.98
CA VAL A 159 2.84 7.62 13.53
C VAL A 159 2.14 8.83 12.93
N ALA A 160 2.67 9.31 11.81
CA ALA A 160 1.93 10.25 10.97
C ALA A 160 0.74 9.50 10.37
N ALA A 161 -0.45 10.06 10.41
CA ALA A 161 -1.65 9.53 9.76
C ALA A 161 -2.16 10.59 8.78
N HIS A 162 -2.33 10.26 7.51
CA HIS A 162 -2.98 11.19 6.59
C HIS A 162 -4.49 11.21 6.87
N ILE A 163 -5.11 12.37 6.82
CA ILE A 163 -6.56 12.54 7.01
C ILE A 163 -7.32 11.95 5.82
N VAL A 164 -6.89 12.30 4.60
CA VAL A 164 -7.30 11.64 3.36
C VAL A 164 -6.19 10.66 2.97
N PRO A 165 -6.47 9.40 2.60
CA PRO A 165 -5.43 8.45 2.25
C PRO A 165 -4.47 8.98 1.18
N GLN A 166 -3.17 8.77 1.37
CA GLN A 166 -2.14 9.18 0.39
C GLN A 166 -2.40 8.62 -1.02
N SER A 167 -3.11 7.50 -1.12
CA SER A 167 -3.51 6.87 -2.38
C SER A 167 -4.65 7.61 -3.13
N ARG A 168 -5.20 8.70 -2.58
CA ARG A 168 -6.33 9.44 -3.12
C ARG A 168 -6.00 10.92 -3.43
N PRO A 169 -4.99 11.22 -4.27
CA PRO A 169 -4.71 12.60 -4.67
C PRO A 169 -5.92 13.27 -5.33
N ASP A 170 -6.80 12.49 -5.98
CA ASP A 170 -8.06 12.94 -6.56
C ASP A 170 -8.98 13.62 -5.53
N VAL A 171 -9.00 13.11 -4.29
CA VAL A 171 -9.80 13.71 -3.21
C VAL A 171 -9.17 15.00 -2.74
N TYR A 172 -7.84 15.06 -2.62
CA TYR A 172 -7.17 16.30 -2.24
C TYR A 172 -7.43 17.41 -3.29
N GLU A 173 -7.31 17.09 -4.58
CA GLU A 173 -7.60 18.04 -5.66
C GLU A 173 -9.05 18.53 -5.60
N GLN A 174 -9.99 17.61 -5.40
CA GLN A 174 -11.41 17.94 -5.29
C GLN A 174 -11.75 18.79 -4.07
N VAL A 175 -11.20 18.44 -2.90
CA VAL A 175 -11.54 19.06 -1.61
C VAL A 175 -10.82 20.39 -1.42
N LEU A 176 -9.56 20.49 -1.85
CA LEU A 176 -8.75 21.70 -1.71
C LEU A 176 -8.95 22.67 -2.87
N GLY A 177 -9.38 22.19 -4.04
CA GLY A 177 -9.56 23.00 -5.25
C GLY A 177 -8.25 23.35 -5.95
N GLU A 178 -7.16 22.66 -5.63
CA GLU A 178 -5.81 22.94 -6.11
C GLU A 178 -5.29 21.80 -7.00
N PRO A 179 -4.66 22.10 -8.14
CA PRO A 179 -4.00 21.09 -8.95
C PRO A 179 -2.69 20.65 -8.28
N TYR A 180 -2.48 19.34 -8.13
CA TYR A 180 -1.29 18.74 -7.51
C TYR A 180 -1.02 19.17 -6.05
N PRO A 181 -1.97 18.95 -5.13
CA PRO A 181 -1.85 19.36 -3.73
C PRO A 181 -0.70 18.62 -3.03
N ASN A 182 -0.04 19.33 -2.09
CA ASN A 182 1.01 18.74 -1.27
C ASN A 182 0.41 17.79 -0.23
N LEU A 183 0.39 16.49 -0.56
CA LEU A 183 -0.15 15.43 0.31
C LEU A 183 0.59 15.30 1.65
N TYR A 184 1.81 15.83 1.75
CA TYR A 184 2.62 15.79 2.97
C TYR A 184 2.60 17.11 3.72
N ASP A 185 1.72 18.05 3.38
CA ASP A 185 1.51 19.24 4.19
C ASP A 185 1.08 18.85 5.62
N THR A 186 1.50 19.61 6.64
CA THR A 186 1.09 19.34 8.03
C THR A 186 -0.41 19.31 8.19
N SER A 187 -1.11 20.19 7.49
CA SER A 187 -2.57 20.27 7.47
C SER A 187 -3.25 19.01 6.93
N ALA A 188 -2.54 18.17 6.16
CA ALA A 188 -3.03 16.91 5.62
C ALA A 188 -2.96 15.73 6.61
N GLY A 189 -2.39 15.92 7.81
CA GLY A 189 -2.10 14.82 8.73
C GLY A 189 -2.42 15.04 10.20
N LEU A 190 -2.46 13.93 10.93
CA LEU A 190 -2.63 13.82 12.37
C LEU A 190 -1.49 12.98 12.95
N LEU A 191 -0.99 13.34 14.14
CA LEU A 191 -0.08 12.49 14.90
C LEU A 191 -0.87 11.54 15.82
N LEU A 192 -0.85 10.24 15.52
CA LEU A 192 -1.67 9.24 16.21
C LEU A 192 -0.82 8.07 16.71
N ASP A 193 -1.18 7.46 17.84
CA ASP A 193 -0.61 6.15 18.18
C ASP A 193 -1.07 5.07 17.19
N ASN A 194 -0.35 3.95 17.14
CA ASN A 194 -0.59 2.87 16.18
C ASN A 194 -2.01 2.26 16.27
N THR A 195 -2.62 2.25 17.45
CA THR A 195 -3.98 1.72 17.65
C THR A 195 -4.99 2.70 17.10
N LEU A 196 -4.89 3.97 17.52
CA LEU A 196 -5.77 5.03 17.04
C LEU A 196 -5.69 5.23 15.53
N HIS A 197 -4.49 5.17 14.95
CA HIS A 197 -4.29 5.28 13.51
C HIS A 197 -5.01 4.14 12.75
N ARG A 198 -4.89 2.89 13.21
CA ARG A 198 -5.59 1.76 12.60
C ARG A 198 -7.11 1.90 12.69
N MET A 199 -7.59 2.45 13.80
CA MET A 199 -9.02 2.69 14.02
C MET A 199 -9.55 3.87 13.19
N PHE A 200 -8.71 4.88 12.95
CA PHE A 200 -9.00 5.98 12.02
C PHE A 200 -9.13 5.44 10.60
N ASP A 201 -8.18 4.62 10.14
CA ASP A 201 -8.20 3.95 8.82
C ASP A 201 -9.40 3.02 8.58
N THR A 202 -10.04 2.55 9.65
CA THR A 202 -11.23 1.69 9.58
C THR A 202 -12.52 2.46 9.83
N LEU A 203 -12.44 3.80 9.86
CA LEU A 203 -13.57 4.68 10.08
C LEU A 203 -14.31 4.37 11.41
N ASP A 204 -13.59 3.87 12.42
CA ASP A 204 -14.15 3.62 13.76
C ASP A 204 -14.34 4.94 14.54
N TRP A 205 -13.56 5.97 14.21
CA TRP A 205 -13.64 7.31 14.78
C TRP A 205 -13.18 8.38 13.78
N SER A 206 -13.58 9.63 13.99
CA SER A 206 -13.14 10.80 13.22
C SER A 206 -13.17 12.06 14.10
N LEU A 207 -12.73 13.20 13.56
CA LEU A 207 -12.88 14.51 14.17
C LEU A 207 -14.08 15.25 13.58
N TYR A 208 -14.90 15.86 14.45
CA TYR A 208 -15.99 16.76 14.10
C TYR A 208 -15.58 18.19 14.44
N LEU A 209 -15.76 19.14 13.53
CA LEU A 209 -15.44 20.54 13.77
C LEU A 209 -16.71 21.30 14.20
N LYS A 210 -16.63 21.98 15.35
CA LYS A 210 -17.67 22.93 15.80
C LYS A 210 -17.01 24.24 16.19
N GLY A 211 -17.36 25.30 15.47
CA GLY A 211 -16.62 26.56 15.54
C GLY A 211 -15.19 26.34 15.06
N ASP A 212 -14.22 26.58 15.94
CA ASP A 212 -12.79 26.38 15.70
C ASP A 212 -12.23 25.13 16.41
N THR A 213 -13.06 24.41 17.15
CA THR A 213 -12.64 23.30 18.01
C THR A 213 -13.01 21.95 17.39
N PHE A 214 -12.03 21.05 17.31
CA PHE A 214 -12.29 19.67 16.91
C PHE A 214 -12.74 18.83 18.11
N TYR A 215 -13.75 17.99 17.90
CA TYR A 215 -14.23 17.02 18.87
C TYR A 215 -14.01 15.61 18.34
N VAL A 216 -13.50 14.72 19.19
CA VAL A 216 -13.30 13.32 18.84
C VAL A 216 -14.64 12.58 18.83
N HIS A 217 -15.09 12.14 17.66
CA HIS A 217 -16.30 11.32 17.51
C HIS A 217 -15.93 9.86 17.32
N TYR A 218 -16.05 9.09 18.41
CA TYR A 218 -15.82 7.64 18.40
C TYR A 218 -17.11 6.87 18.10
N PHE A 219 -17.26 6.37 16.87
CA PHE A 219 -18.48 5.68 16.43
C PHE A 219 -18.53 4.23 16.90
N CYS A 220 -17.40 3.51 16.82
CA CYS A 220 -17.30 2.10 17.18
C CYS A 220 -16.28 1.86 18.32
N PRO A 221 -16.56 2.32 19.56
CA PRO A 221 -15.67 2.11 20.69
C PRO A 221 -15.57 0.61 21.06
N LYS A 222 -14.32 0.12 21.12
CA LYS A 222 -13.99 -1.30 21.45
C LYS A 222 -13.57 -1.53 22.91
N SER A 223 -13.37 -0.47 23.69
CA SER A 223 -12.86 -0.52 25.06
C SER A 223 -13.28 0.72 25.84
N ALA A 224 -13.16 0.70 27.17
CA ALA A 224 -13.51 1.83 28.03
C ALA A 224 -12.74 3.11 27.67
N ILE A 225 -11.46 2.99 27.29
CA ILE A 225 -10.65 4.15 26.91
C ILE A 225 -11.15 4.80 25.60
N HIS A 226 -11.68 4.02 24.65
CA HIS A 226 -12.29 4.58 23.44
C HIS A 226 -13.58 5.36 23.75
N PHE A 227 -14.37 4.91 24.73
CA PHE A 227 -15.51 5.69 25.22
C PHE A 227 -15.05 7.00 25.89
N ALA A 228 -13.94 6.97 26.63
CA ALA A 228 -13.40 8.17 27.29
C ALA A 228 -12.82 9.21 26.32
N TYR A 229 -12.36 8.79 25.13
CA TYR A 229 -11.91 9.71 24.09
C TYR A 229 -13.06 10.41 23.36
N HIS A 230 -14.23 9.80 23.29
CA HIS A 230 -15.38 10.41 22.63
C HIS A 230 -15.77 11.73 23.33
N GLY A 231 -15.95 12.80 22.55
CA GLY A 231 -16.24 14.14 23.08
C GLY A 231 -15.01 14.93 23.50
N LYS A 232 -13.80 14.36 23.44
CA LYS A 232 -12.58 15.10 23.76
C LYS A 232 -12.44 16.29 22.82
N ALA A 233 -12.37 17.48 23.40
CA ALA A 233 -12.12 18.73 22.68
C ALA A 233 -10.62 18.90 22.38
N ILE A 234 -10.32 19.35 21.17
CA ILE A 234 -9.00 19.66 20.64
C ILE A 234 -9.12 21.11 20.11
N PRO A 235 -8.88 22.10 20.98
CA PRO A 235 -9.03 23.51 20.62
C PRO A 235 -7.83 23.99 19.78
N PRO A 236 -7.91 25.12 19.08
CA PRO A 236 -6.84 25.62 18.19
C PRO A 236 -5.49 25.76 18.89
N GLU A 237 -5.48 26.14 20.16
CA GLU A 237 -4.26 26.34 20.97
C GLU A 237 -3.50 25.03 21.21
N ARG A 238 -4.13 23.89 20.94
CA ARG A 238 -3.47 22.59 21.00
C ARG A 238 -2.39 22.44 19.93
N PHE A 239 -2.50 23.15 18.81
CA PHE A 239 -1.56 23.09 17.71
C PHE A 239 -0.50 24.18 17.81
N SER A 240 0.74 23.86 17.46
CA SER A 240 1.82 24.85 17.38
C SER A 240 1.45 25.99 16.42
N ARG A 241 1.73 27.23 16.81
CA ARG A 241 1.57 28.42 15.95
C ARG A 241 2.49 28.45 14.73
N PHE A 242 3.44 27.52 14.64
CA PHE A 242 4.47 27.49 13.60
C PHE A 242 4.17 26.51 12.46
N GLU A 243 3.15 25.67 12.60
CA GLU A 243 2.77 24.64 11.63
C GLU A 243 1.25 24.63 11.48
N ASP A 244 0.75 24.39 10.28
CA ASP A 244 -0.68 24.50 10.01
C ASP A 244 -1.50 23.41 10.71
N PRO A 245 -2.64 23.76 11.34
CA PRO A 245 -3.56 22.80 11.94
C PRO A 245 -4.18 21.89 10.86
N PRO A 246 -4.81 20.77 11.25
CA PRO A 246 -5.52 19.91 10.30
C PRO A 246 -6.52 20.70 9.44
N ASP A 247 -6.46 20.57 8.12
CA ASP A 247 -7.36 21.31 7.21
C ASP A 247 -8.81 20.88 7.48
N PRO A 248 -9.70 21.81 7.88
CA PRO A 248 -11.10 21.51 8.16
C PRO A 248 -11.83 20.76 7.05
N ARG A 249 -11.49 21.01 5.78
CA ARG A 249 -12.14 20.42 4.61
C ARG A 249 -11.75 18.94 4.47
N LEU A 250 -10.47 18.62 4.69
CA LEU A 250 -10.00 17.23 4.70
C LEU A 250 -10.61 16.45 5.87
N VAL A 251 -10.67 17.08 7.06
CA VAL A 251 -11.31 16.50 8.25
C VAL A 251 -12.79 16.25 7.99
N ALA A 252 -13.51 17.22 7.41
CA ALA A 252 -14.91 17.09 7.05
C ALA A 252 -15.14 15.97 6.04
N TRP A 253 -14.25 15.81 5.05
CA TRP A 253 -14.32 14.68 4.11
C TRP A 253 -14.18 13.34 4.85
N HIS A 254 -13.20 13.18 5.74
CA HIS A 254 -13.01 11.93 6.49
C HIS A 254 -14.21 11.64 7.39
N TYR A 255 -14.71 12.68 8.08
CA TYR A 255 -15.90 12.61 8.92
C TYR A 255 -17.13 12.15 8.13
N ASN A 256 -17.31 12.67 6.92
CA ASN A 256 -18.38 12.25 5.99
C ASN A 256 -18.31 10.75 5.68
N GLN A 257 -17.12 10.20 5.47
CA GLN A 257 -16.95 8.75 5.24
C GLN A 257 -17.31 7.95 6.49
N ALA A 258 -16.90 8.43 7.67
CA ALA A 258 -17.19 7.77 8.94
C ALA A 258 -18.70 7.74 9.25
N VAL A 259 -19.44 8.83 9.03
CA VAL A 259 -20.90 8.82 9.25
C VAL A 259 -21.63 7.93 8.23
N LYS A 260 -21.19 7.90 6.97
CA LYS A 260 -21.72 6.98 5.94
C LYS A 260 -21.50 5.51 6.34
N ALA A 261 -20.34 5.18 6.88
CA ALA A 261 -20.05 3.84 7.37
C ALA A 261 -20.82 3.51 8.66
N ARG A 262 -20.88 4.43 9.64
CA ARG A 262 -21.24 4.08 11.03
C ARG A 262 -22.58 4.59 11.52
N ILE A 263 -23.15 5.62 10.91
CA ILE A 263 -24.50 6.11 11.22
C ILE A 263 -25.51 5.51 10.23
N ARG A 264 -25.22 5.60 8.93
CA ARG A 264 -26.04 4.97 7.89
C ARG A 264 -25.88 3.45 7.87
N GLY A 265 -24.64 2.94 7.88
CA GLY A 265 -24.38 1.50 8.05
C GLY A 265 -24.25 0.68 6.77
N PHE A 266 -24.29 1.31 5.59
CA PHE A 266 -24.11 0.62 4.31
C PHE A 266 -23.51 1.53 3.23
N SER A 267 -22.97 0.92 2.16
CA SER A 267 -22.47 1.63 0.99
C SER A 267 -23.58 1.97 0.00
N ALA A 268 -23.52 3.15 -0.64
CA ALA A 268 -24.43 3.57 -1.69
C ALA A 268 -23.65 4.11 -2.89
N GLY A 269 -24.06 3.76 -4.11
CA GLY A 269 -23.52 4.33 -5.35
C GLY A 269 -22.04 4.01 -5.65
N MET A 270 -21.51 2.90 -5.12
CA MET A 270 -20.10 2.54 -5.27
C MET A 270 -19.78 1.78 -6.58
N ASP A 271 -20.76 1.08 -7.18
CA ASP A 271 -20.60 0.26 -8.39
C ASP A 271 -20.62 1.07 -9.71
N MET A 272 -19.63 0.86 -10.58
CA MET A 272 -19.48 1.54 -11.90
C MET A 272 -20.58 1.24 -12.93
N LYS A 273 -21.45 0.23 -12.73
CA LYS A 273 -22.44 -0.15 -13.75
C LYS A 273 -23.61 0.84 -13.95
N ARG A 274 -23.70 1.91 -13.14
CA ARG A 274 -24.79 2.90 -13.22
C ARG A 274 -24.42 4.25 -13.85
N ILE A 275 -23.15 4.50 -14.17
CA ILE A 275 -22.78 5.72 -14.90
C ILE A 275 -22.67 5.36 -16.39
N ALA A 276 -23.81 5.37 -17.07
CA ALA A 276 -23.79 5.45 -18.53
C ALA A 276 -23.28 6.85 -18.92
N PRO A 277 -22.22 6.97 -19.74
CA PRO A 277 -21.77 8.26 -20.22
C PRO A 277 -22.69 8.73 -21.35
N ASN A 278 -23.78 9.42 -21.00
CA ASN A 278 -24.52 10.23 -21.98
C ASN A 278 -24.01 11.67 -21.93
N SER A 279 -23.00 11.96 -22.76
CA SER A 279 -22.93 13.17 -23.61
C SER A 279 -21.54 13.33 -24.20
N ARG A 280 -21.35 12.86 -25.44
CA ARG A 280 -20.87 13.67 -26.58
C ARG A 280 -20.59 12.78 -27.80
N LEU A 281 -21.29 13.16 -28.88
CA LEU A 281 -20.95 13.01 -30.30
C LEU A 281 -21.01 11.61 -30.91
N ARG A 282 -22.17 11.37 -31.54
CA ARG A 282 -22.34 10.51 -32.72
C ARG A 282 -21.28 10.80 -33.77
N LEU A 283 -20.60 9.75 -34.22
CA LEU A 283 -20.33 9.51 -35.63
C LEU A 283 -20.62 8.03 -35.91
N ASP A 284 -21.47 7.81 -36.90
CA ASP A 284 -21.88 6.50 -37.39
C ASP A 284 -20.77 5.84 -38.20
N ASP A 285 -20.45 4.58 -37.87
CA ASP A 285 -20.41 3.41 -38.76
C ASP A 285 -20.41 2.18 -37.81
N GLY A 286 -20.84 0.96 -38.13
CA GLY A 286 -21.14 0.31 -39.38
C GLY A 286 -20.78 -1.17 -39.18
N SER A 287 -21.79 -1.99 -38.89
CA SER A 287 -21.84 -3.44 -39.10
C SER A 287 -21.40 -4.45 -38.01
N ASN A 288 -22.37 -5.35 -37.77
CA ASN A 288 -22.28 -6.81 -37.59
C ASN A 288 -21.90 -7.46 -36.25
N GLN A 289 -22.97 -7.80 -35.52
CA GLN A 289 -23.43 -9.16 -35.16
C GLN A 289 -22.38 -10.23 -34.78
N GLY A 290 -22.56 -10.80 -33.59
CA GLY A 290 -22.04 -12.12 -33.25
C GLY A 290 -22.08 -12.42 -31.75
N GLY A 291 -23.24 -12.81 -31.23
CA GLY A 291 -23.33 -13.35 -29.86
C GLY A 291 -22.75 -14.76 -29.75
N SER A 292 -22.14 -15.10 -28.62
CA SER A 292 -22.34 -16.40 -27.95
C SER A 292 -21.63 -16.46 -26.59
N THR A 293 -22.47 -16.66 -25.58
CA THR A 293 -22.33 -17.58 -24.44
C THR A 293 -20.93 -17.94 -23.92
N TRP A 294 -20.68 -17.51 -22.69
CA TRP A 294 -19.73 -18.11 -21.76
C TRP A 294 -20.19 -19.52 -21.36
N ASN A 295 -19.27 -20.50 -21.43
CA ASN A 295 -19.27 -21.61 -20.48
C ASN A 295 -17.83 -22.05 -20.16
N PRO A 296 -17.54 -22.41 -18.90
CA PRO A 296 -16.20 -22.71 -18.40
C PRO A 296 -15.87 -24.19 -18.63
N LEU A 297 -14.57 -24.54 -18.77
CA LEU A 297 -13.94 -25.75 -18.21
C LEU A 297 -12.50 -25.99 -18.73
N ARG A 298 -11.62 -26.30 -17.76
CA ARG A 298 -10.38 -27.13 -17.76
C ARG A 298 -9.10 -26.67 -18.51
N PRO A 299 -7.92 -26.92 -17.91
CA PRO A 299 -6.62 -26.66 -18.54
C PRO A 299 -6.23 -27.81 -19.48
N PRO A 300 -5.78 -27.56 -20.72
CA PRO A 300 -5.22 -28.61 -21.57
C PRO A 300 -3.71 -28.74 -21.39
N ASN A 301 -3.29 -30.00 -21.46
CA ASN A 301 -1.93 -30.51 -21.45
C ASN A 301 -0.97 -29.73 -22.35
N CYS A 302 0.22 -29.45 -21.81
CA CYS A 302 1.36 -28.91 -22.51
C CYS A 302 1.94 -29.98 -23.46
N GLN A 303 1.59 -29.94 -24.74
CA GLN A 303 2.35 -30.62 -25.80
C GLN A 303 3.44 -29.68 -26.32
N ARG A 304 4.66 -30.24 -26.41
CA ARG A 304 5.84 -29.62 -27.04
C ARG A 304 5.49 -29.18 -28.47
N THR A 305 5.49 -27.88 -28.72
CA THR A 305 5.65 -27.36 -30.09
C THR A 305 7.10 -26.90 -30.27
N SER A 306 7.78 -27.54 -31.22
CA SER A 306 9.09 -27.09 -31.70
C SER A 306 8.88 -25.83 -32.55
N TRP A 307 9.59 -24.76 -32.21
CA TRP A 307 9.56 -23.52 -32.98
C TRP A 307 10.55 -23.65 -34.14
N ARG A 308 10.04 -23.72 -35.38
CA ARG A 308 10.85 -23.59 -36.59
C ARG A 308 11.30 -22.13 -36.72
N SER A 309 12.60 -21.96 -36.92
CA SER A 309 13.31 -20.69 -37.10
C SER A 309 13.01 -20.07 -38.46
N SER A 310 12.57 -18.81 -38.48
CA SER A 310 12.63 -17.95 -39.66
C SER A 310 14.06 -17.44 -39.87
N PRO A 311 14.59 -17.44 -41.10
CA PRO A 311 15.95 -17.01 -41.40
C PRO A 311 16.00 -15.47 -41.44
N GLY A 312 16.63 -14.86 -40.42
CA GLY A 312 16.84 -13.40 -40.36
C GLY A 312 16.97 -12.84 -38.94
N THR A 313 16.48 -13.54 -37.92
CA THR A 313 16.63 -13.14 -36.52
C THR A 313 18.01 -13.56 -36.00
N SER A 314 18.87 -12.57 -35.71
CA SER A 314 20.12 -12.77 -34.97
C SER A 314 19.90 -13.70 -33.78
N LEU A 315 20.75 -14.71 -33.54
CA LEU A 315 20.68 -15.60 -32.36
C LEU A 315 20.53 -14.84 -31.03
N SER A 316 21.04 -13.60 -30.96
CA SER A 316 20.89 -12.72 -29.78
C SER A 316 19.44 -12.28 -29.51
N SER A 317 18.58 -12.21 -30.53
CA SER A 317 17.19 -11.75 -30.42
C SER A 317 16.25 -12.79 -29.79
N VAL A 318 16.58 -14.08 -29.88
CA VAL A 318 15.80 -15.19 -29.32
C VAL A 318 16.35 -15.64 -27.97
N LEU A 319 17.67 -15.56 -27.78
CA LEU A 319 18.34 -16.08 -26.59
C LEU A 319 18.08 -15.24 -25.34
N MET A 320 17.95 -13.92 -25.48
CA MET A 320 17.70 -13.00 -24.36
C MET A 320 16.33 -13.23 -23.69
N PRO A 321 15.21 -13.31 -24.45
CA PRO A 321 13.93 -13.73 -23.89
C PRO A 321 13.97 -15.12 -23.22
N ALA A 322 14.67 -16.09 -23.83
CA ALA A 322 14.79 -17.44 -23.29
C ALA A 322 15.52 -17.48 -21.93
N LYS A 323 16.59 -16.68 -21.77
CA LYS A 323 17.31 -16.52 -20.49
C LYS A 323 16.43 -15.85 -19.43
N ALA A 324 15.70 -14.79 -19.78
CA ALA A 324 14.79 -14.11 -18.85
C ALA A 324 13.63 -15.02 -18.40
N ILE A 325 13.07 -15.83 -19.30
CA ILE A 325 12.09 -16.88 -18.96
C ILE A 325 12.70 -17.86 -17.96
N ALA A 326 13.90 -18.39 -18.23
CA ALA A 326 14.57 -19.34 -17.35
C ALA A 326 14.77 -18.78 -15.93
N GLU A 327 15.09 -17.50 -15.81
CA GLU A 327 15.21 -16.82 -14.51
C GLU A 327 13.85 -16.69 -13.81
N ALA A 328 12.81 -16.25 -14.53
CA ALA A 328 11.48 -16.06 -13.96
C ALA A 328 10.87 -17.36 -13.40
N TYR A 329 11.17 -18.51 -14.01
CA TYR A 329 10.76 -19.84 -13.53
C TYR A 329 11.63 -20.40 -12.40
N SER A 330 12.68 -19.69 -11.98
CA SER A 330 13.49 -20.09 -10.83
C SER A 330 12.71 -20.01 -9.53
N LYS A 331 13.18 -20.70 -8.48
CA LYS A 331 12.50 -20.73 -7.19
C LYS A 331 12.33 -19.33 -6.58
N LEU A 332 13.35 -18.47 -6.68
CA LEU A 332 13.25 -17.08 -6.22
C LEU A 332 12.47 -16.20 -7.21
N GLY A 333 12.65 -16.42 -8.52
CA GLY A 333 11.89 -15.72 -9.56
C GLY A 333 10.38 -15.91 -9.42
N MET A 334 9.95 -17.13 -9.10
CA MET A 334 8.54 -17.48 -8.84
C MET A 334 8.02 -16.91 -7.52
N VAL A 335 8.87 -16.77 -6.49
CA VAL A 335 8.48 -16.13 -5.22
C VAL A 335 8.02 -14.71 -5.50
N TRP A 336 8.65 -13.98 -6.40
CA TRP A 336 8.19 -12.65 -6.80
C TRP A 336 6.81 -12.67 -7.50
N LEU A 337 6.54 -13.66 -8.35
CA LEU A 337 5.25 -13.78 -9.07
C LEU A 337 4.06 -14.09 -8.14
N ILE A 338 4.32 -14.78 -7.02
CA ILE A 338 3.30 -15.11 -6.00
C ILE A 338 3.33 -14.14 -4.82
N THR A 339 4.38 -13.31 -4.71
CA THR A 339 4.42 -12.19 -3.79
C THR A 339 3.64 -11.06 -4.43
N ILE A 340 2.36 -10.98 -4.08
CA ILE A 340 1.57 -9.79 -4.43
C ILE A 340 2.34 -8.59 -3.84
N PRO A 341 2.66 -7.59 -4.65
CA PRO A 341 3.46 -6.47 -4.20
C PRO A 341 2.65 -5.61 -3.22
N PHE A 342 2.74 -5.90 -1.92
CA PHE A 342 2.05 -5.13 -0.87
C PHE A 342 2.84 -3.86 -0.45
N GLN A 343 3.68 -3.34 -1.36
CA GLN A 343 4.68 -2.31 -1.11
C GLN A 343 4.54 -1.17 -2.15
N PRO A 344 4.50 0.11 -1.76
CA PRO A 344 4.40 1.24 -2.72
C PRO A 344 5.62 1.43 -3.64
N SER A 345 6.74 0.75 -3.36
CA SER A 345 7.90 0.59 -4.26
C SER A 345 7.56 -0.24 -5.50
N LEU A 346 6.34 -0.79 -5.58
CA LEU A 346 5.89 -1.66 -6.65
C LEU A 346 4.89 -0.98 -7.61
N ARG A 347 4.91 0.37 -7.70
CA ARG A 347 4.14 1.14 -8.69
C ARG A 347 4.68 0.90 -10.09
N LEU A 348 3.80 0.83 -11.10
CA LEU A 348 4.22 0.78 -12.52
C LEU A 348 4.97 2.04 -13.01
N THR A 349 5.06 3.08 -12.18
CA THR A 349 5.89 4.28 -12.42
C THR A 349 7.26 4.17 -11.78
N ASP A 350 7.43 3.20 -10.87
CA ASP A 350 8.73 2.88 -10.29
C ASP A 350 9.52 2.10 -11.34
N PHE A 351 10.64 2.68 -11.74
CA PHE A 351 11.46 2.12 -12.81
C PHE A 351 11.99 0.72 -12.47
N GLU A 352 12.13 0.37 -11.19
CA GLU A 352 12.55 -0.97 -10.75
C GLU A 352 11.48 -2.01 -11.04
N VAL A 353 10.22 -1.61 -10.92
CA VAL A 353 9.03 -2.43 -11.18
C VAL A 353 8.77 -2.51 -12.66
N VAL A 354 8.96 -1.40 -13.38
CA VAL A 354 8.90 -1.36 -14.83
C VAL A 354 9.97 -2.27 -15.42
N ALA A 355 11.22 -2.18 -14.96
CA ALA A 355 12.31 -3.03 -15.44
C ALA A 355 12.09 -4.50 -15.05
N ALA A 356 11.66 -4.77 -13.82
CA ALA A 356 11.33 -6.13 -13.36
C ALA A 356 10.11 -6.73 -14.11
N LEU A 357 9.11 -5.91 -14.44
CA LEU A 357 7.97 -6.32 -15.25
C LEU A 357 8.37 -6.49 -16.71
N GLN A 358 9.17 -5.60 -17.29
CA GLN A 358 9.68 -5.72 -18.66
C GLN A 358 10.46 -7.02 -18.85
N LEU A 359 11.33 -7.37 -17.89
CA LEU A 359 12.05 -8.64 -17.91
C LEU A 359 11.12 -9.85 -17.82
N ARG A 360 9.99 -9.75 -17.12
CA ARG A 360 9.07 -10.87 -16.88
C ARG A 360 7.93 -10.98 -17.90
N THR A 361 7.49 -9.87 -18.47
CA THR A 361 6.54 -9.81 -19.58
C THR A 361 7.23 -9.89 -20.93
N LEU A 362 8.57 -9.90 -20.94
CA LEU A 362 9.42 -9.85 -22.13
C LEU A 362 9.14 -8.62 -22.99
N ALA A 363 8.51 -7.59 -22.40
CA ALA A 363 8.20 -6.34 -23.08
C ALA A 363 9.47 -5.49 -23.18
N GLY A 364 9.80 -5.05 -24.39
CA GLY A 364 10.82 -4.02 -24.61
C GLY A 364 10.35 -2.64 -24.14
N GLU A 365 11.28 -1.67 -24.10
CA GLU A 365 10.90 -0.26 -23.95
C GLU A 365 10.13 0.25 -25.19
N ARG A 366 9.32 1.30 -24.98
CA ARG A 366 8.45 1.85 -26.02
C ARG A 366 9.26 2.53 -27.12
N GLU A 367 10.38 3.16 -26.77
CA GLU A 367 11.33 3.70 -27.74
C GLU A 367 12.31 2.63 -28.25
N ALA A 368 12.63 2.67 -29.55
CA ALA A 368 13.62 1.78 -30.17
C ALA A 368 15.07 2.04 -29.70
N HIS A 369 15.34 3.21 -29.10
CA HIS A 369 16.65 3.62 -28.62
C HIS A 369 16.53 4.22 -27.22
N CYS A 370 17.52 3.95 -26.37
CA CYS A 370 17.56 4.45 -25.00
C CYS A 370 17.79 5.96 -24.99
N THR A 371 16.90 6.71 -24.33
CA THR A 371 17.00 8.18 -24.20
C THR A 371 18.23 8.66 -23.43
N ASN A 372 18.90 7.77 -22.69
CA ASN A 372 20.04 8.14 -21.83
C ASN A 372 21.40 7.79 -22.46
N CYS A 373 21.50 6.67 -23.19
CA CYS A 373 22.76 6.25 -23.81
C CYS A 373 22.74 6.13 -25.33
N GLY A 374 21.60 6.33 -25.99
CA GLY A 374 21.45 6.31 -27.45
C GLY A 374 21.52 4.93 -28.11
N GLU A 375 21.86 3.89 -27.36
CA GLU A 375 21.93 2.50 -27.86
C GLU A 375 20.55 1.91 -28.14
N ALA A 376 20.48 0.89 -28.99
CA ALA A 376 19.24 0.16 -29.26
C ALA A 376 18.64 -0.44 -27.97
N ASN A 377 17.34 -0.24 -27.79
CA ASN A 377 16.58 -0.79 -26.68
C ASN A 377 16.22 -2.26 -26.97
N PHE A 378 16.66 -3.16 -26.11
CA PHE A 378 16.36 -4.60 -26.15
C PHE A 378 15.93 -5.09 -24.76
N VAL A 379 15.37 -6.29 -24.67
CA VAL A 379 14.94 -6.89 -23.39
C VAL A 379 16.12 -6.96 -22.41
N GLY A 380 16.02 -6.25 -21.29
CA GLY A 380 17.08 -6.14 -20.28
C GLY A 380 18.10 -5.00 -20.49
N HIS A 381 17.89 -4.12 -21.48
CA HIS A 381 18.70 -2.90 -21.67
C HIS A 381 18.76 -1.99 -20.42
N PRO A 382 17.64 -1.73 -19.69
CA PRO A 382 17.64 -1.01 -18.42
C PRO A 382 18.76 -1.39 -17.44
N GLU A 383 19.09 -2.68 -17.40
CA GLU A 383 20.01 -3.27 -16.42
C GLU A 383 21.48 -3.12 -16.76
N VAL A 384 21.80 -2.69 -17.98
CA VAL A 384 23.17 -2.63 -18.50
C VAL A 384 23.54 -1.25 -19.04
N CYS A 385 22.60 -0.30 -18.99
CA CYS A 385 22.83 1.08 -19.37
C CYS A 385 23.69 1.80 -18.33
N LEU A 386 24.93 2.14 -18.67
CA LEU A 386 25.86 2.83 -17.78
C LEU A 386 25.50 4.31 -17.52
N GLN A 387 24.67 4.90 -18.39
CA GLN A 387 24.20 6.30 -18.27
C GLN A 387 22.89 6.42 -17.47
N ARG A 388 22.33 5.29 -16.99
CA ARG A 388 21.22 5.25 -16.04
C ARG A 388 21.76 5.18 -14.62
N LYS A 389 20.93 5.56 -13.64
CA LYS A 389 21.23 5.33 -12.21
C LYS A 389 21.62 3.86 -12.02
N SER A 390 22.71 3.62 -11.26
CA SER A 390 23.31 2.29 -11.11
C SER A 390 22.44 1.39 -10.21
N TRP A 391 21.33 0.91 -10.74
CA TRP A 391 20.37 0.07 -10.00
C TRP A 391 20.95 -1.28 -9.60
N ARG A 392 21.98 -1.75 -10.30
CA ARG A 392 22.80 -2.87 -9.88
C ARG A 392 23.39 -2.66 -8.47
N VAL A 393 23.82 -1.43 -8.17
CA VAL A 393 24.33 -1.05 -6.85
C VAL A 393 23.19 -0.98 -5.83
N ALA A 394 22.07 -0.34 -6.17
CA ALA A 394 20.92 -0.27 -5.27
C ALA A 394 20.35 -1.65 -4.88
N ARG A 395 20.25 -2.57 -5.84
CA ARG A 395 19.85 -3.97 -5.59
C ARG A 395 20.87 -4.72 -4.76
N HIS A 396 22.15 -4.58 -5.07
CA HIS A 396 23.23 -5.18 -4.29
C HIS A 396 23.17 -4.71 -2.83
N GLU A 397 23.10 -3.39 -2.58
CA GLU A 397 22.99 -2.81 -1.24
C GLU A 397 21.69 -3.22 -0.52
N GLY A 398 20.59 -3.34 -1.28
CA GLY A 398 19.31 -3.85 -0.78
C GLY A 398 19.42 -5.28 -0.28
N THR A 399 19.88 -6.19 -1.15
CA THR A 399 20.07 -7.60 -0.80
C THR A 399 21.07 -7.77 0.34
N GLU A 400 22.15 -6.99 0.37
CA GLU A 400 23.12 -7.00 1.46
C GLU A 400 22.48 -6.65 2.80
N ARG A 401 21.72 -5.56 2.84
CA ARG A 401 21.01 -5.13 4.05
C ARG A 401 20.05 -6.21 4.57
N ILE A 402 19.28 -6.84 3.68
CA ILE A 402 18.27 -7.85 4.04
C ILE A 402 18.93 -9.12 4.58
N ILE A 403 19.92 -9.64 3.86
CA ILE A 403 20.68 -10.83 4.28
C ILE A 403 21.39 -10.53 5.61
N GLY A 404 21.99 -9.34 5.75
CA GLY A 404 22.64 -8.91 6.98
C GLY A 404 21.66 -8.85 8.17
N GLN A 405 20.46 -8.30 7.98
CA GLN A 405 19.41 -8.25 9.01
C GLN A 405 18.91 -9.65 9.39
N ALA A 406 18.70 -10.53 8.40
CA ALA A 406 18.27 -11.90 8.64
C ALA A 406 19.29 -12.66 9.51
N HIS A 407 20.59 -12.51 9.22
CA HIS A 407 21.65 -13.07 10.05
C HIS A 407 21.71 -12.43 11.45
N ALA A 408 21.52 -11.12 11.56
CA ALA A 408 21.54 -10.42 12.86
C ALA A 408 20.36 -10.82 13.77
N SER A 409 19.25 -11.30 13.21
CA SER A 409 18.12 -11.81 13.99
C SER A 409 18.40 -13.14 14.70
N ASN A 410 19.46 -13.85 14.33
CA ASN A 410 19.82 -15.11 14.98
C ASN A 410 20.54 -14.85 16.31
N ARG A 411 20.04 -15.46 17.40
CA ARG A 411 20.60 -15.28 18.74
C ARG A 411 22.08 -15.65 18.78
N GLY A 412 22.91 -14.79 19.40
CA GLY A 412 24.35 -15.03 19.51
C GLY A 412 25.14 -14.79 18.22
N THR A 413 24.54 -14.15 17.21
CA THR A 413 25.20 -13.80 15.95
C THR A 413 25.46 -12.29 15.89
N ARG A 414 26.68 -11.90 15.50
CA ARG A 414 27.06 -10.52 15.19
C ARG A 414 27.34 -10.41 13.71
N VAL A 415 26.72 -9.43 13.07
CA VAL A 415 26.91 -9.15 11.63
C VAL A 415 27.66 -7.83 11.47
N ARG A 416 28.64 -7.81 10.57
CA ARG A 416 29.31 -6.60 10.11
C ARG A 416 29.09 -6.48 8.60
N ARG A 417 28.59 -5.33 8.18
CA ARG A 417 28.48 -4.94 6.77
C ARG A 417 29.70 -4.15 6.35
N ASP A 418 30.11 -4.28 5.09
CA ASP A 418 31.33 -3.69 4.53
C ASP A 418 32.62 -3.86 5.36
N PRO A 419 32.90 -5.02 5.99
CA PRO A 419 34.17 -5.22 6.68
C PRO A 419 35.35 -5.15 5.71
N LEU A 420 36.43 -4.47 6.14
CA LEU A 420 37.72 -4.59 5.50
C LEU A 420 38.23 -6.03 5.66
N GLY A 421 38.58 -6.68 4.54
CA GLY A 421 39.22 -7.98 4.57
C GLY A 421 40.49 -7.92 5.42
N HIS A 422 40.69 -8.90 6.30
CA HIS A 422 41.91 -8.97 7.12
C HIS A 422 43.13 -8.92 6.17
N GLN A 423 43.96 -7.88 6.30
CA GLN A 423 45.17 -7.64 5.49
C GLN A 423 44.97 -7.32 3.99
N THR A 424 43.75 -7.03 3.53
CA THR A 424 43.51 -6.53 2.15
C THR A 424 42.61 -5.29 2.17
N SER A 425 42.92 -4.25 1.39
CA SER A 425 42.03 -3.08 1.18
C SER A 425 40.72 -3.42 0.44
N ARG A 426 40.40 -4.70 0.26
CA ARG A 426 39.20 -5.19 -0.40
C ARG A 426 38.07 -5.31 0.63
N ARG A 427 36.98 -4.57 0.39
CA ARG A 427 35.74 -4.68 1.16
C ARG A 427 35.04 -5.99 0.80
N ILE A 428 34.46 -6.62 1.80
CA ILE A 428 33.56 -7.77 1.67
C ILE A 428 32.18 -7.27 2.09
N ASP A 429 31.12 -7.76 1.47
CA ASP A 429 29.78 -7.24 1.74
C ASP A 429 29.30 -7.61 3.15
N ILE A 430 29.41 -8.89 3.56
CA ILE A 430 28.91 -9.35 4.87
C ILE A 430 29.93 -10.24 5.58
N GLN A 431 30.19 -9.93 6.86
CA GLN A 431 30.83 -10.84 7.80
C GLN A 431 29.85 -11.25 8.88
N VAL A 432 29.80 -12.56 9.12
CA VAL A 432 29.03 -13.14 10.21
C VAL A 432 29.98 -13.76 11.24
N ILE A 433 29.79 -13.39 12.50
CA ILE A 433 30.56 -13.87 13.65
C ILE A 433 29.59 -14.47 14.67
N THR A 434 29.85 -15.68 15.12
CA THR A 434 29.07 -16.36 16.16
C THR A 434 29.76 -16.24 17.50
N LEU A 435 29.08 -15.61 18.45
CA LEU A 435 29.59 -15.29 19.79
C LEU A 435 29.46 -16.48 20.76
N LEU A 436 28.56 -17.41 20.46
CA LEU A 436 28.28 -18.60 21.27
C LEU A 436 28.90 -19.88 20.67
N GLY A 437 29.68 -19.75 19.60
CA GLY A 437 30.26 -20.87 18.85
C GLY A 437 29.26 -21.62 17.93
N PRO A 438 29.77 -22.31 16.90
CA PRO A 438 28.94 -22.94 15.86
C PRO A 438 28.05 -24.08 16.37
N GLN A 439 28.40 -24.71 17.49
CA GLN A 439 27.63 -25.80 18.10
C GLN A 439 26.27 -25.33 18.65
N LEU A 440 26.20 -24.09 19.16
CA LEU A 440 24.98 -23.52 19.74
C LEU A 440 24.19 -22.65 18.75
N THR A 441 24.87 -22.04 17.77
CA THR A 441 24.22 -21.17 16.78
C THR A 441 23.90 -21.88 15.47
N GLY A 442 24.45 -23.07 15.23
CA GLY A 442 24.39 -23.76 13.94
C GLY A 442 25.15 -23.07 12.80
N LEU A 443 25.84 -21.95 13.07
CA LEU A 443 26.47 -21.09 12.05
C LEU A 443 27.97 -20.90 12.34
N ALA A 444 28.80 -21.10 11.31
CA ALA A 444 30.23 -20.82 11.39
C ALA A 444 30.52 -19.34 11.10
N ASN A 445 31.64 -18.84 11.63
CA ASN A 445 32.17 -17.53 11.24
C ASN A 445 32.51 -17.57 9.75
N ALA A 446 32.00 -16.62 8.96
CA ALA A 446 32.19 -16.63 7.52
C ALA A 446 32.07 -15.25 6.89
N TYR A 447 32.60 -15.14 5.68
CA TYR A 447 32.43 -14.02 4.77
C TYR A 447 31.46 -14.38 3.65
N TYR A 448 30.49 -13.52 3.38
CA TYR A 448 29.58 -13.61 2.26
C TYR A 448 29.78 -12.42 1.34
N ASP A 449 30.03 -12.70 0.06
CA ASP A 449 30.36 -11.69 -0.95
C ASP A 449 29.35 -11.76 -2.09
N LEU A 450 28.45 -10.78 -2.12
CA LEU A 450 27.25 -10.73 -2.94
C LEU A 450 27.55 -10.24 -4.36
N THR A 451 26.91 -10.84 -5.36
CA THR A 451 26.91 -10.30 -6.72
C THR A 451 25.64 -10.63 -7.45
N VAL A 452 25.04 -9.58 -7.99
CA VAL A 452 23.89 -9.64 -8.90
C VAL A 452 24.41 -9.60 -10.34
N VAL A 453 24.07 -10.62 -11.12
CA VAL A 453 24.48 -10.75 -12.53
C VAL A 453 23.28 -10.48 -13.43
N SER A 454 23.45 -9.62 -14.42
CA SER A 454 22.45 -9.42 -15.47
C SER A 454 22.81 -10.29 -16.67
N PRO A 455 21.92 -11.16 -17.16
CA PRO A 455 22.17 -11.95 -18.37
C PRO A 455 22.17 -11.09 -19.65
N ALA A 456 21.80 -9.81 -19.54
CA ALA A 456 21.91 -8.81 -20.59
C ALA A 456 23.33 -8.21 -20.71
N SER A 457 24.29 -8.63 -19.88
CA SER A 457 25.66 -8.13 -19.94
C SER A 457 26.29 -8.35 -21.33
N LYS A 458 27.21 -7.49 -21.76
CA LYS A 458 27.89 -7.65 -23.06
C LYS A 458 28.56 -9.02 -23.18
N ALA A 459 29.14 -9.54 -22.10
CA ALA A 459 29.77 -10.86 -22.02
C ALA A 459 28.77 -12.02 -22.20
N ASP A 460 27.54 -11.87 -21.72
CA ASP A 460 26.47 -12.88 -21.85
C ASP A 460 25.68 -12.78 -23.17
N ARG A 461 25.76 -11.62 -23.84
CA ARG A 461 25.26 -11.42 -25.21
C ARG A 461 26.22 -11.93 -26.27
N SER A 462 27.52 -11.87 -25.98
CA SER A 462 28.60 -12.26 -26.89
C SER A 462 29.03 -13.72 -26.73
N THR A 463 28.24 -14.61 -26.09
CA THR A 463 28.60 -16.03 -25.98
C THR A 463 28.47 -16.73 -27.34
N SER A 464 29.40 -16.43 -28.24
CA SER A 464 29.96 -17.37 -29.19
C SER A 464 30.81 -18.37 -28.40
N HIS A 465 30.18 -19.20 -27.57
CA HIS A 465 30.87 -20.34 -26.97
C HIS A 465 30.63 -21.57 -27.85
N PRO A 466 31.64 -22.40 -28.15
CA PRO A 466 31.53 -23.51 -29.12
C PRO A 466 30.72 -24.70 -28.63
N GLU A 467 30.18 -24.65 -27.40
CA GLU A 467 29.24 -25.64 -26.91
C GLU A 467 27.82 -25.13 -27.15
N HIS A 468 27.16 -25.77 -28.10
CA HIS A 468 25.75 -25.60 -28.49
C HIS A 468 24.82 -26.02 -27.33
N ASP A 469 24.93 -25.36 -26.17
CA ASP A 469 24.00 -25.56 -25.07
C ASP A 469 22.80 -24.65 -25.29
N ASP A 470 21.82 -25.16 -26.06
CA ASP A 470 20.58 -24.45 -26.38
C ASP A 470 19.67 -24.28 -25.16
N ASN A 471 20.06 -24.79 -23.99
CA ASN A 471 19.29 -24.66 -22.76
C ASN A 471 19.59 -23.32 -22.05
N PRO A 472 18.64 -22.37 -22.03
CA PRO A 472 18.84 -21.04 -21.44
C PRO A 472 19.17 -21.09 -19.94
N SER A 473 18.59 -22.03 -19.18
CA SER A 473 18.90 -22.19 -17.75
C SER A 473 20.35 -22.65 -17.53
N ARG A 474 20.88 -23.51 -18.40
CA ARG A 474 22.28 -23.94 -18.30
C ARG A 474 23.24 -22.80 -18.63
N LEU A 475 22.92 -22.00 -19.63
CA LEU A 475 23.72 -20.83 -20.00
C LEU A 475 23.78 -19.78 -18.88
N VAL A 476 22.64 -19.48 -18.25
CA VAL A 476 22.63 -18.56 -17.08
C VAL A 476 23.44 -19.15 -15.93
N ASN A 477 23.26 -20.44 -15.60
CA ASN A 477 24.05 -21.08 -14.54
C ASN A 477 25.56 -21.07 -14.81
N LYS A 478 26.00 -21.39 -16.04
CA LYS A 478 27.42 -21.33 -16.43
C LYS A 478 28.00 -19.93 -16.23
N SER A 479 27.24 -18.88 -16.55
CA SER A 479 27.64 -17.49 -16.31
C SER A 479 27.76 -17.17 -14.81
N LEU A 480 26.77 -17.56 -14.01
CA LEU A 480 26.81 -17.37 -12.55
C LEU A 480 27.97 -18.13 -11.90
N ASP A 481 28.24 -19.37 -12.34
CA ASP A 481 29.35 -20.19 -11.84
C ASP A 481 30.70 -19.58 -12.22
N SER A 482 30.87 -19.06 -13.44
CA SER A 482 32.08 -18.33 -13.85
C SER A 482 32.36 -17.11 -12.96
N VAL A 483 31.32 -16.36 -12.60
CA VAL A 483 31.42 -15.22 -11.67
C VAL A 483 31.79 -15.70 -10.25
N ALA A 484 31.18 -16.78 -9.77
CA ALA A 484 31.50 -17.36 -8.47
C ALA A 484 32.97 -17.84 -8.41
N ASP A 485 33.44 -18.54 -9.45
CA ASP A 485 34.82 -19.01 -9.58
C ASP A 485 35.81 -17.85 -9.65
N HIS A 486 35.47 -16.78 -10.37
CA HIS A 486 36.26 -15.56 -10.38
C HIS A 486 36.39 -14.97 -8.97
N LYS A 487 35.30 -14.90 -8.19
CA LYS A 487 35.35 -14.44 -6.80
C LYS A 487 36.19 -15.34 -5.90
N ILE A 488 36.06 -16.66 -6.03
CA ILE A 488 36.84 -17.63 -5.24
C ILE A 488 38.34 -17.47 -5.50
N ARG A 489 38.73 -17.27 -6.77
CA ARG A 489 40.13 -17.05 -7.17
C ARG A 489 40.70 -15.75 -6.60
N HIS A 490 39.87 -14.71 -6.46
CA HIS A 490 40.30 -13.39 -5.99
C HIS A 490 39.87 -13.08 -4.56
N ARG A 491 39.54 -14.10 -3.75
CA ARG A 491 39.08 -13.89 -2.38
C ARG A 491 40.14 -13.24 -1.48
N PRO A 492 39.73 -12.47 -0.46
CA PRO A 492 40.65 -11.95 0.56
C PRO A 492 41.45 -13.06 1.25
N ARG A 493 42.70 -12.78 1.59
CA ARG A 493 43.54 -13.70 2.37
C ARG A 493 43.02 -13.73 3.82
N SER A 494 42.17 -14.70 4.13
CA SER A 494 41.56 -14.85 5.46
C SER A 494 41.50 -16.32 5.88
N LYS A 495 41.53 -16.55 7.19
CA LYS A 495 41.26 -17.86 7.82
C LYS A 495 39.77 -18.20 7.88
N LEU A 496 38.88 -17.22 7.68
CA LEU A 496 37.45 -17.45 7.64
C LEU A 496 37.01 -18.04 6.28
N PRO A 497 36.08 -19.00 6.26
CA PRO A 497 35.36 -19.42 5.06
C PRO A 497 34.84 -18.22 4.26
N PHE A 498 35.01 -18.29 2.94
CA PHE A 498 34.54 -17.28 1.98
C PHE A 498 33.50 -17.90 1.06
N HIS A 499 32.31 -17.31 1.03
CA HIS A 499 31.18 -17.77 0.25
C HIS A 499 30.78 -16.69 -0.77
N PRO A 500 31.07 -16.90 -2.06
CA PRO A 500 30.47 -16.06 -3.09
C PRO A 500 28.97 -16.36 -3.13
N VAL A 501 28.15 -15.32 -2.95
CA VAL A 501 26.70 -15.40 -3.07
C VAL A 501 26.33 -14.73 -4.38
N VAL A 502 26.16 -15.55 -5.42
CA VAL A 502 25.99 -15.11 -6.81
C VAL A 502 24.63 -15.54 -7.29
N PHE A 503 23.85 -14.56 -7.74
CA PHE A 503 22.54 -14.78 -8.30
C PHE A 503 22.26 -13.81 -9.44
N SER A 504 21.34 -14.23 -10.30
CA SER A 504 20.93 -13.45 -11.45
C SER A 504 19.84 -12.46 -11.07
N HIS A 505 19.59 -11.48 -11.93
CA HIS A 505 18.61 -10.43 -11.69
C HIS A 505 17.16 -10.93 -11.61
N GLY A 506 16.85 -12.06 -12.23
CA GLY A 506 15.54 -12.71 -12.10
C GLY A 506 15.49 -13.82 -11.04
N GLY A 507 16.51 -13.95 -10.18
CA GLY A 507 16.51 -14.86 -9.05
C GLY A 507 17.11 -16.25 -9.28
N MET A 508 17.80 -16.51 -10.39
CA MET A 508 18.56 -17.77 -10.52
C MET A 508 19.77 -17.76 -9.60
N LEU A 509 19.95 -18.84 -8.85
CA LEU A 509 21.09 -19.03 -7.96
C LEU A 509 22.10 -19.97 -8.60
N ASN A 510 23.38 -19.66 -8.47
CA ASN A 510 24.43 -20.60 -8.83
C ASN A 510 24.48 -21.78 -7.83
N GLY A 511 25.14 -22.88 -8.21
CA GLY A 511 25.15 -24.12 -7.41
C GLY A 511 25.71 -23.94 -5.99
N SER A 512 26.74 -23.10 -5.82
CA SER A 512 27.30 -22.81 -4.48
C SER A 512 26.35 -21.97 -3.63
N THR A 513 25.66 -21.00 -4.23
CA THR A 513 24.68 -20.15 -3.54
C THR A 513 23.47 -20.94 -3.06
N ILE A 514 23.01 -21.94 -3.83
CA ILE A 514 21.93 -22.84 -3.42
C ILE A 514 22.30 -23.56 -2.11
N LYS A 515 23.54 -24.03 -1.97
CA LYS A 515 24.03 -24.70 -0.75
C LYS A 515 24.08 -23.73 0.44
N VAL A 516 24.50 -22.48 0.20
CA VAL A 516 24.50 -21.42 1.22
C VAL A 516 23.07 -21.14 1.70
N PHE A 517 22.12 -20.98 0.79
CA PHE A 517 20.71 -20.73 1.12
C PHE A 517 20.07 -21.93 1.85
N ALA A 518 20.44 -23.17 1.47
CA ALA A 518 19.99 -24.36 2.17
C ALA A 518 20.50 -24.41 3.61
N SER A 519 21.76 -24.04 3.84
CA SER A 519 22.33 -23.90 5.18
C SER A 519 21.62 -22.81 5.98
N TRP A 520 21.40 -21.62 5.40
CA TRP A 520 20.68 -20.54 6.07
C TRP A 520 19.25 -20.93 6.45
N LYS A 521 18.55 -21.68 5.59
CA LYS A 521 17.19 -22.19 5.86
C LYS A 521 17.12 -23.05 7.13
N GLN A 522 18.17 -23.81 7.42
CA GLN A 522 18.21 -24.68 8.58
C GLN A 522 18.47 -23.92 9.88
N ILE A 523 19.13 -22.76 9.78
CA ILE A 523 19.67 -22.01 10.91
C ILE A 523 18.77 -20.82 11.29
N MET A 524 18.20 -20.16 10.28
CA MET A 524 17.34 -18.98 10.49
C MET A 524 15.95 -19.40 10.94
N ALA A 525 15.32 -18.57 11.79
CA ALA A 525 13.91 -18.71 12.10
C ALA A 525 13.07 -18.71 10.82
N ARG A 526 12.03 -19.57 10.76
CA ARG A 526 11.20 -19.73 9.55
C ARG A 526 10.65 -18.39 9.02
N GLY A 527 10.29 -17.46 9.91
CA GLY A 527 9.86 -16.11 9.53
C GLY A 527 10.98 -15.26 8.91
N SER A 528 12.18 -15.25 9.51
CA SER A 528 13.33 -14.49 9.00
C SER A 528 13.83 -15.01 7.65
N PHE A 529 13.87 -16.33 7.45
CA PHE A 529 14.27 -16.91 6.17
C PHE A 529 13.25 -16.62 5.07
N SER A 530 11.95 -16.78 5.36
CA SER A 530 10.89 -16.45 4.40
C SER A 530 10.88 -14.97 4.02
N LEU A 531 11.07 -14.08 5.01
CA LEU A 531 11.17 -12.64 4.75
C LEU A 531 12.40 -12.30 3.90
N MET A 532 13.55 -12.92 4.20
CA MET A 532 14.77 -12.74 3.42
C MET A 532 14.58 -13.13 1.95
N LEU A 533 13.90 -14.25 1.65
CA LEU A 533 13.62 -14.68 0.27
C LEU A 533 12.65 -13.76 -0.47
N ILE A 534 11.69 -13.16 0.23
CA ILE A 534 10.68 -12.27 -0.35
C ILE A 534 11.32 -10.92 -0.73
N VAL A 535 12.17 -10.38 0.14
CA VAL A 535 12.76 -9.05 -0.06
C VAL A 535 14.06 -9.11 -0.87
N SER A 536 14.76 -10.25 -0.95
CA SER A 536 16.01 -10.38 -1.73
C SER A 536 15.84 -10.17 -3.25
N GLU A 537 14.60 -10.26 -3.77
CA GLU A 537 14.25 -10.08 -5.19
C GLU A 537 13.08 -9.09 -5.39
N GLY A 538 12.58 -8.47 -4.31
CA GLY A 538 11.48 -7.51 -4.33
C GLY A 538 11.88 -6.20 -3.67
N PRO A 539 11.79 -5.04 -4.34
CA PRO A 539 12.02 -3.75 -3.69
C PRO A 539 10.96 -3.42 -2.63
#